data_AF-A0A925J974-F1
#
_entry.id   AF-A0A925J974-F1
#
_cell.length_a   1.000
_cell.length_b   1.000
_cell.length_c   1.000
_cell.angle_alpha   90.00
_cell.angle_beta   90.00
_cell.angle_gamma   90.00
#
_symmetry.space_group_name_H-M   'P 1'
#
loop_
_entity.id
_entity.type
_entity.pdbx_description
1 polymer ?
#
loop_
_entity_poly.entity_id
_entity_poly.type
_entity_poly.pdbx_seq_one_letter_code
_entity_poly.pdbx_strand_id
1 'polypeptide(L)'
;MAGARRGKETVPESDKSPKVKISKESLREAMVLFRYIRPYKGKMIASLVFIALSAFTTSLFPLFLGKMIDAAVPGSGSGLTPARPGNQFGDLLKDIHWSLNTTLILIFVQLTIQTIFSYMRIYLLTSVGEKSVADMRRDVFSKLLTMPMAYFSEKRVGELSNRSSSDLSQIQDAVSFTLAEFLRGIFT
;
A
#
# COMPACT_ATOMS: atom_id res chain seq x y z
N MET A 1 2.55 -18.25 59.17
CA MET A 1 2.53 -17.02 58.35
C MET A 1 3.70 -17.11 57.37
N ALA A 2 3.57 -17.75 56.21
CA ALA A 2 2.91 -17.25 54.99
C ALA A 2 3.36 -15.82 54.63
N GLY A 3 4.34 -15.72 53.73
CA GLY A 3 4.88 -14.44 53.28
C GLY A 3 5.79 -14.63 52.07
N ALA A 4 5.17 -14.69 50.90
CA ALA A 4 5.79 -14.88 49.59
C ALA A 4 6.91 -13.87 49.30
N ARG A 5 8.11 -14.37 48.96
CA ARG A 5 9.10 -13.60 48.18
C ARG A 5 9.12 -14.16 46.76
N ARG A 6 8.17 -13.68 45.97
CA ARG A 6 8.11 -13.87 44.52
C ARG A 6 9.34 -13.18 43.92
N GLY A 7 10.29 -13.98 43.43
CA GLY A 7 11.41 -13.47 42.65
C GLY A 7 10.87 -12.62 41.51
N LYS A 8 11.34 -11.37 41.42
CA LYS A 8 11.10 -10.55 40.24
C LYS A 8 11.92 -11.17 39.13
N GLU A 9 11.27 -11.90 38.23
CA GLU A 9 11.81 -12.20 36.91
C GLU A 9 12.10 -10.86 36.23
N THR A 10 13.37 -10.53 36.15
CA THR A 10 13.86 -9.44 35.31
C THR A 10 13.63 -9.87 33.86
N VAL A 11 12.53 -9.42 33.28
CA VAL A 11 12.28 -9.53 31.84
C VAL A 11 13.50 -8.93 31.12
N PRO A 12 14.18 -9.68 30.24
CA PRO A 12 15.34 -9.17 29.53
C PRO A 12 14.90 -8.01 28.62
N GLU A 13 15.57 -6.87 28.78
CA GLU A 13 15.46 -5.70 27.93
C GLU A 13 16.11 -5.97 26.57
N SER A 14 15.53 -6.89 25.78
CA SER A 14 15.94 -7.16 24.41
C SER A 14 14.84 -6.74 23.45
N ASP A 15 15.10 -5.65 22.75
CA ASP A 15 14.63 -5.29 21.39
C ASP A 15 14.27 -3.81 21.29
N LYS A 16 15.28 -2.96 21.50
CA LYS A 16 15.26 -1.60 20.96
C LYS A 16 15.99 -1.66 19.63
N SER A 17 15.29 -2.14 18.60
CA SER A 17 15.77 -2.04 17.22
C SER A 17 16.17 -0.57 16.96
N PRO A 18 17.36 -0.30 16.42
CA PRO A 18 17.87 1.07 16.29
C PRO A 18 16.90 1.86 15.40
N LYS A 19 16.35 2.95 15.92
CA LYS A 19 15.49 3.87 15.15
C LYS A 19 16.32 4.43 14.00
N VAL A 20 16.16 3.86 12.81
CA VAL A 20 16.81 4.32 11.58
C VAL A 20 16.36 5.75 11.33
N LYS A 21 17.27 6.70 11.59
CA LYS A 21 17.02 8.11 11.29
C LYS A 21 16.97 8.26 9.77
N ILE A 22 15.89 8.83 9.24
CA ILE A 22 15.77 9.15 7.82
C ILE A 22 16.85 10.20 7.49
N SER A 23 17.99 9.75 6.96
CA SER A 23 19.12 10.58 6.55
C SER A 23 19.01 10.92 5.07
N LYS A 24 19.55 12.08 4.67
CA LYS A 24 19.64 12.48 3.25
C LYS A 24 20.41 11.45 2.40
N GLU A 25 21.32 10.70 3.01
CA GLU A 25 22.07 9.62 2.37
C GLU A 25 21.16 8.43 2.03
N SER A 26 20.29 8.01 2.95
CA SER A 26 19.32 6.92 2.73
C SER A 26 18.34 7.23 1.60
N LEU A 27 17.93 8.50 1.47
CA LEU A 27 17.09 8.95 0.35
C LEU A 27 17.83 8.90 -1.00
N ARG A 28 19.15 9.19 -1.00
CA ARG A 28 19.96 9.12 -2.21
C ARG A 28 20.16 7.68 -2.67
N GLU A 29 20.38 6.75 -1.74
CA GLU A 29 20.48 5.31 -2.03
C GLU A 29 19.17 4.74 -2.58
N ALA A 30 18.03 5.09 -1.95
CA ALA A 30 16.70 4.71 -2.45
C ALA A 30 16.45 5.23 -3.87
N MET A 31 16.92 6.45 -4.18
CA MET A 31 16.77 7.04 -5.52
C MET A 31 17.59 6.32 -6.59
N VAL A 32 18.72 5.70 -6.24
CA VAL A 32 19.49 4.85 -7.15
C VAL A 32 18.71 3.57 -7.49
N LEU A 33 18.08 2.93 -6.50
CA LEU A 33 17.23 1.76 -6.72
C LEU A 33 16.02 2.07 -7.60
N PHE A 34 15.47 3.28 -7.49
CA PHE A 34 14.37 3.76 -8.33
C PHE A 34 14.71 3.81 -9.83
N ARG A 35 16.01 3.80 -10.19
CA ARG A 35 16.46 3.66 -11.59
C ARG A 35 15.99 2.34 -12.22
N TYR A 36 15.94 1.25 -11.46
CA TYR A 36 15.49 -0.06 -11.98
C TYR A 36 13.98 -0.14 -12.18
N ILE A 37 13.21 0.73 -11.53
CA ILE A 37 11.75 0.85 -11.71
C ILE A 37 11.41 1.70 -12.95
N ARG A 38 12.31 2.62 -13.34
CA ARG A 38 12.18 3.52 -14.50
C ARG A 38 11.75 2.85 -15.83
N PRO A 39 12.24 1.68 -16.24
CA PRO A 39 11.76 1.01 -17.46
C PRO A 39 10.27 0.64 -17.41
N TYR A 40 9.69 0.46 -16.23
CA TYR A 40 8.30 0.03 -16.03
C TYR A 40 7.32 1.17 -15.70
N LYS A 41 7.70 2.42 -16.00
CA LYS A 41 6.91 3.64 -15.74
C LYS A 41 5.47 3.58 -16.23
N GLY A 42 5.19 2.98 -17.39
CA GLY A 42 3.84 2.90 -17.93
C GLY A 42 2.88 2.14 -17.00
N LYS A 43 3.32 0.97 -16.50
CA LYS A 43 2.55 0.17 -15.53
C LYS A 43 2.45 0.88 -14.17
N MET A 44 3.51 1.58 -13.76
CA MET A 44 3.51 2.34 -12.52
C MET A 44 2.51 3.51 -12.57
N ILE A 45 2.46 4.27 -13.68
CA ILE A 45 1.48 5.33 -13.89
C ILE A 45 0.05 4.75 -13.91
N ALA A 46 -0.16 3.62 -14.59
CA ALA A 46 -1.45 2.94 -14.56
C ALA A 46 -1.86 2.58 -13.12
N SER A 47 -0.95 2.02 -12.31
CA SER A 47 -1.24 1.71 -10.90
C SER A 47 -1.57 2.95 -10.07
N LEU A 48 -0.92 4.09 -10.32
CA LEU A 48 -1.24 5.38 -9.67
C LEU A 48 -2.65 5.85 -10.00
N VAL A 49 -3.08 5.70 -11.27
CA VAL A 49 -4.45 6.01 -11.67
C VAL A 49 -5.43 5.10 -10.94
N PHE A 50 -5.16 3.80 -10.84
CA PHE A 50 -6.02 2.88 -10.08
C PHE A 50 -6.01 3.14 -8.57
N ILE A 51 -4.91 3.66 -7.99
CA ILE A 51 -4.89 4.15 -6.60
C ILE A 51 -5.90 5.29 -6.43
N ALA A 52 -5.82 6.30 -7.29
CA ALA A 52 -6.70 7.46 -7.20
C ALA A 52 -8.17 7.07 -7.40
N LEU A 53 -8.47 6.22 -8.38
CA LEU A 53 -9.82 5.69 -8.60
C LEU A 53 -10.33 4.90 -7.39
N SER A 54 -9.51 4.01 -6.83
CA SER A 54 -9.89 3.23 -5.64
C SER A 54 -10.14 4.11 -4.41
N ALA A 55 -9.34 5.15 -4.20
CA ALA A 55 -9.54 6.13 -3.14
C ALA A 55 -10.85 6.90 -3.33
N PHE A 56 -11.13 7.34 -4.56
CA PHE A 56 -12.39 7.99 -4.92
C PHE A 56 -13.59 7.09 -4.62
N THR A 57 -13.55 5.83 -5.05
CA THR A 57 -14.61 4.83 -4.79
C THR A 57 -14.82 4.61 -3.29
N THR A 58 -13.74 4.60 -2.49
CA THR A 58 -13.82 4.46 -1.03
C THR A 58 -14.52 5.65 -0.37
N SER A 59 -14.28 6.87 -0.88
CA SER A 59 -14.93 8.10 -0.39
C SER A 59 -16.43 8.17 -0.71
N LEU A 60 -16.88 7.50 -1.77
CA LEU A 60 -18.30 7.41 -2.13
C LEU A 60 -19.10 6.52 -1.16
N PHE A 61 -18.46 5.55 -0.49
CA PHE A 61 -19.14 4.62 0.40
C PHE A 61 -19.87 5.33 1.58
N PRO A 62 -19.22 6.24 2.34
CA PRO A 62 -19.90 7.05 3.36
C PRO A 62 -21.10 7.85 2.81
N LEU A 63 -21.01 8.36 1.57
CA LEU A 63 -22.10 9.14 0.96
C LEU A 63 -23.33 8.27 0.68
N PHE A 64 -23.13 7.07 0.11
CA PHE A 64 -24.23 6.13 -0.13
C PHE A 64 -24.84 5.61 1.17
N LEU A 65 -24.01 5.35 2.18
CA LEU A 65 -24.49 4.92 3.49
C LEU A 65 -25.37 5.99 4.16
N GLY A 66 -24.96 7.27 4.08
CA GLY A 66 -25.77 8.39 4.60
C GLY A 66 -27.14 8.47 3.92
N LYS A 67 -27.17 8.37 2.59
CA LYS A 67 -28.43 8.37 1.83
C LYS A 67 -29.32 7.15 2.10
N MET A 68 -28.72 5.99 2.39
CA MET A 68 -29.46 4.79 2.80
C MET A 68 -30.15 4.99 4.15
N ILE A 69 -29.46 5.61 5.11
CA ILE A 69 -30.02 5.94 6.43
C ILE A 69 -31.21 6.90 6.28
N ASP A 70 -31.06 7.95 5.46
CA ASP A 70 -32.14 8.90 5.22
C ASP A 70 -33.37 8.24 4.56
N ALA A 71 -33.16 7.27 3.65
CA ALA A 71 -34.23 6.50 3.01
C ALA A 71 -34.87 5.43 3.93
N ALA A 72 -34.15 4.97 4.94
CA ALA A 72 -34.60 3.91 5.85
C ALA A 72 -35.46 4.42 7.02
N VAL A 73 -35.39 5.71 7.35
CA VAL A 73 -36.13 6.32 8.47
C VAL A 73 -37.23 7.25 7.93
N PRO A 74 -38.50 6.78 7.84
CA PRO A 74 -39.61 7.60 7.37
C PRO A 74 -39.81 8.80 8.31
N GLY A 75 -39.67 10.02 7.80
CA GLY A 75 -39.81 11.26 8.59
C GLY A 75 -38.51 11.97 8.95
N SER A 76 -37.34 11.42 8.61
CA SER A 76 -36.05 12.14 8.72
C SER A 76 -35.84 13.12 7.56
N GLY A 77 -36.81 14.00 7.32
CA GLY A 77 -36.60 15.23 6.52
C GLY A 77 -35.60 16.20 7.15
N SER A 78 -34.94 15.82 8.25
CA SER A 78 -34.01 16.63 9.03
C SER A 78 -32.59 16.04 9.01
N GLY A 79 -31.75 16.58 8.11
CA GLY A 79 -30.60 17.38 8.55
C GLY A 79 -29.50 16.72 9.38
N LEU A 80 -29.30 15.40 9.35
CA LEU A 80 -28.13 14.78 10.04
C LEU A 80 -26.83 14.86 9.22
N THR A 81 -26.90 15.26 7.95
CA THR A 81 -25.75 15.81 7.24
C THR A 81 -26.05 17.27 6.91
N PRO A 82 -25.24 18.25 7.38
CA PRO A 82 -25.37 19.60 6.87
C PRO A 82 -25.19 19.50 5.36
N ALA A 83 -26.20 19.95 4.61
CA ALA A 83 -26.12 20.17 3.19
C ALA A 83 -24.90 21.07 2.96
N ARG A 84 -23.76 20.45 2.62
CA ARG A 84 -22.58 21.17 2.17
C ARG A 84 -22.98 21.85 0.87
N PRO A 85 -23.00 23.19 0.81
CA PRO A 85 -23.31 23.86 -0.44
C PRO A 85 -22.16 23.58 -1.42
N GLY A 86 -22.45 22.89 -2.53
CA GLY A 86 -21.61 22.97 -3.73
C GLY A 86 -20.78 21.74 -4.14
N ASN A 87 -21.14 20.50 -3.80
CA ASN A 87 -20.61 19.35 -4.54
C ASN A 87 -21.51 19.06 -5.75
N GLN A 88 -21.08 19.44 -6.95
CA GLN A 88 -21.77 19.18 -8.22
C GLN A 88 -22.17 17.69 -8.39
N PHE A 89 -21.45 16.78 -7.73
CA PHE A 89 -21.77 15.35 -7.69
C PHE A 89 -23.04 15.00 -6.91
N GLY A 90 -23.38 15.76 -5.86
CA GLY A 90 -24.61 15.57 -5.08
C GLY A 90 -25.86 15.96 -5.85
N ASP A 91 -25.76 16.99 -6.70
CA ASP A 91 -26.85 17.46 -7.55
C ASP A 91 -27.15 16.46 -8.70
N LEU A 92 -26.13 15.80 -9.25
CA LEU A 92 -26.30 14.71 -10.23
C LEU A 92 -27.05 13.49 -9.68
N LEU A 93 -27.03 13.28 -8.36
CA LEU A 93 -27.67 12.15 -7.69
C LEU A 93 -29.04 12.51 -7.11
N LYS A 94 -29.53 13.74 -7.34
CA LYS A 94 -30.81 14.25 -6.82
C LYS A 94 -32.02 13.66 -7.52
N ASP A 95 -31.88 13.30 -8.80
CA ASP A 95 -32.96 12.72 -9.62
C ASP A 95 -33.16 11.21 -9.40
N ILE A 96 -32.32 10.57 -8.58
CA ILE A 96 -32.46 9.16 -8.25
C ILE A 96 -33.56 9.01 -7.19
N HIS A 97 -34.57 8.17 -7.47
CA HIS A 97 -35.54 7.77 -6.46
C HIS A 97 -34.84 6.93 -5.38
N TRP A 98 -34.49 7.58 -4.27
CA TRP A 98 -33.83 6.99 -3.11
C TRP A 98 -34.80 6.06 -2.36
N SER A 99 -34.93 4.84 -2.89
CA SER A 99 -35.51 3.70 -2.19
C SER A 99 -34.40 2.85 -1.57
N LEU A 100 -34.73 2.17 -0.46
CA LEU A 100 -33.86 1.19 0.18
C LEU A 100 -33.28 0.19 -0.84
N ASN A 101 -34.12 -0.32 -1.75
CA ASN A 101 -33.69 -1.31 -2.74
C ASN A 101 -32.68 -0.72 -3.75
N THR A 102 -32.96 0.48 -4.28
CA THR A 102 -32.06 1.17 -5.22
C THR A 102 -30.70 1.46 -4.59
N THR A 103 -30.70 1.90 -3.33
CA THR A 103 -29.47 2.26 -2.61
C THR A 103 -28.60 1.03 -2.33
N LEU A 104 -29.22 -0.10 -1.99
CA LEU A 104 -28.51 -1.38 -1.82
C LEU A 104 -27.84 -1.85 -3.11
N ILE A 105 -28.55 -1.75 -4.25
CA ILE A 105 -27.99 -2.10 -5.56
C ILE A 105 -26.81 -1.19 -5.91
N LEU A 106 -26.90 0.12 -5.67
CA LEU A 106 -25.81 1.06 -5.91
C LEU A 106 -24.57 0.77 -5.06
N ILE A 107 -24.75 0.46 -3.77
CA ILE A 107 -23.64 0.05 -2.89
C ILE A 107 -23.01 -1.25 -3.39
N PHE A 108 -23.82 -2.23 -3.80
CA PHE A 108 -23.31 -3.51 -4.31
C PHE A 108 -22.45 -3.32 -5.58
N VAL A 109 -22.96 -2.55 -6.54
CA VAL A 109 -22.23 -2.20 -7.77
C VAL A 109 -20.94 -1.44 -7.43
N GLN A 110 -21.02 -0.48 -6.51
CA GLN A 110 -19.88 0.30 -6.06
C GLN A 110 -18.78 -0.57 -5.43
N LEU A 111 -19.13 -1.50 -4.54
CA LEU A 111 -18.18 -2.40 -3.89
C LEU A 111 -17.53 -3.37 -4.90
N THR A 112 -18.31 -3.80 -5.90
CA THR A 112 -17.79 -4.64 -6.99
C THR A 112 -16.75 -3.87 -7.80
N ILE A 113 -17.05 -2.62 -8.19
CA ILE A 113 -16.11 -1.74 -8.90
C ILE A 113 -14.86 -1.46 -8.05
N GLN A 114 -15.04 -1.18 -6.75
CA GLN A 114 -13.94 -0.95 -5.81
C GLN A 114 -12.96 -2.13 -5.78
N THR A 115 -13.52 -3.35 -5.74
CA THR A 115 -12.74 -4.59 -5.70
C THR A 115 -11.92 -4.76 -6.98
N ILE A 116 -12.53 -4.49 -8.15
CA ILE A 116 -11.83 -4.57 -9.45
C ILE A 116 -10.67 -3.57 -9.51
N PHE A 117 -10.89 -2.32 -9.10
CA PHE A 117 -9.83 -1.30 -9.10
C PHE A 117 -8.72 -1.63 -8.10
N SER A 118 -9.08 -2.12 -6.91
CA SER A 118 -8.12 -2.58 -5.90
C SER A 118 -7.26 -3.73 -6.43
N TYR A 119 -7.89 -4.73 -7.06
CA TYR A 119 -7.19 -5.86 -7.66
C TYR A 119 -6.24 -5.42 -8.77
N MET A 120 -6.73 -4.61 -9.71
CA MET A 120 -5.93 -4.14 -10.86
C MET A 120 -4.69 -3.35 -10.40
N ARG A 121 -4.85 -2.50 -9.38
CA ARG A 121 -3.73 -1.80 -8.75
C ARG A 121 -2.69 -2.78 -8.22
N ILE A 122 -3.10 -3.72 -7.36
CA ILE A 122 -2.19 -4.67 -6.71
C ILE A 122 -1.44 -5.48 -7.77
N TYR A 123 -2.18 -6.01 -8.76
CA TYR A 123 -1.61 -6.77 -9.87
C TYR A 123 -0.54 -5.97 -10.64
N LEU A 124 -0.83 -4.72 -11.00
CA LEU A 124 0.10 -3.87 -11.72
C LEU A 124 1.37 -3.60 -10.90
N LEU A 125 1.22 -3.31 -9.60
CA LEU A 125 2.33 -2.95 -8.74
C LEU A 125 3.24 -4.17 -8.45
N THR A 126 2.65 -5.34 -8.18
CA THR A 126 3.39 -6.60 -8.05
C THR A 126 4.14 -6.94 -9.34
N SER A 127 3.50 -6.80 -10.51
CA SER A 127 4.15 -7.04 -11.80
C SER A 127 5.35 -6.12 -12.03
N VAL A 128 5.31 -4.88 -11.55
CA VAL A 128 6.45 -3.95 -11.62
C VAL A 128 7.56 -4.37 -10.65
N GLY A 129 7.21 -4.73 -9.41
CA GLY A 129 8.15 -5.19 -8.40
C GLY A 129 8.93 -6.42 -8.84
N GLU A 130 8.23 -7.47 -9.28
CA GLU A 130 8.83 -8.72 -9.74
C GLU A 130 9.79 -8.51 -10.91
N LYS A 131 9.39 -7.71 -11.91
CA LYS A 131 10.25 -7.45 -13.07
C LYS A 131 11.48 -6.62 -12.70
N SER A 132 11.30 -5.60 -11.85
CA SER A 132 12.42 -4.78 -11.37
C SER A 132 13.45 -5.63 -10.63
N VAL A 133 13.00 -6.54 -9.77
CA VAL A 133 13.84 -7.44 -9.00
C VAL A 133 14.51 -8.49 -9.90
N ALA A 134 13.81 -8.99 -10.91
CA ALA A 134 14.39 -9.91 -11.89
C ALA A 134 15.56 -9.27 -12.65
N ASP A 135 15.43 -7.99 -13.01
CA ASP A 135 16.50 -7.24 -13.68
C ASP A 135 17.66 -6.96 -12.72
N MET A 136 17.38 -6.54 -11.48
CA MET A 136 18.43 -6.38 -10.45
C MET A 136 19.19 -7.70 -10.20
N ARG A 137 18.47 -8.83 -10.15
CA ARG A 137 19.07 -10.16 -9.97
C ARG A 137 20.03 -10.46 -11.12
N ARG A 138 19.63 -10.22 -12.37
CA ARG A 138 20.52 -10.41 -13.53
C ARG A 138 21.80 -9.58 -13.43
N ASP A 139 21.69 -8.30 -13.06
CA ASP A 139 22.84 -7.41 -12.97
C ASP A 139 23.79 -7.79 -11.83
N VAL A 140 23.24 -8.17 -10.66
CA VAL A 140 24.03 -8.67 -9.53
C VAL A 140 24.75 -9.97 -9.89
N PHE A 141 24.05 -10.94 -10.50
CA PHE A 141 24.68 -12.19 -10.94
C PHE A 141 25.77 -11.95 -11.98
N SER A 142 25.52 -11.09 -12.98
CA SER A 142 26.52 -10.73 -13.97
C SER A 142 27.77 -10.11 -13.32
N LYS A 143 27.58 -9.22 -12.34
CA LYS A 143 28.70 -8.60 -11.63
C LYS A 143 29.48 -9.59 -10.77
N LEU A 144 28.80 -10.53 -10.11
CA LEU A 144 29.44 -11.60 -9.34
C LEU A 144 30.34 -12.46 -10.24
N LEU A 145 29.88 -12.84 -11.42
CA LEU A 145 30.67 -13.67 -12.35
C LEU A 145 31.95 -13.00 -12.87
N THR A 146 32.02 -11.67 -12.84
CA THR A 146 33.19 -10.89 -13.33
C THR A 146 34.17 -10.49 -12.23
N MET A 147 33.91 -10.83 -10.96
CA MET A 147 34.77 -10.42 -9.85
C MET A 147 36.02 -11.33 -9.72
N PRO A 148 37.17 -10.76 -9.28
CA PRO A 148 38.40 -11.52 -9.09
C PRO A 148 38.29 -12.52 -7.93
N MET A 149 38.99 -13.65 -8.02
CA MET A 149 38.96 -14.70 -7.00
C MET A 149 39.36 -14.24 -5.59
N ALA A 150 40.20 -13.21 -5.47
CA ALA A 150 40.56 -12.61 -4.19
C ALA A 150 39.32 -12.12 -3.40
N TYR A 151 38.30 -11.61 -4.10
CA TYR A 151 37.05 -11.17 -3.48
C TYR A 151 36.27 -12.33 -2.84
N PHE A 152 36.26 -13.49 -3.49
CA PHE A 152 35.59 -14.70 -3.01
C PHE A 152 36.35 -15.42 -1.90
N SER A 153 37.65 -15.14 -1.74
CA SER A 153 38.44 -15.68 -0.63
C SER A 153 38.21 -14.92 0.68
N GLU A 154 37.87 -13.63 0.63
CA GLU A 154 37.60 -12.81 1.82
C GLU A 154 36.15 -12.87 2.29
N LYS A 155 35.19 -13.10 1.38
CA LYS A 155 33.76 -13.08 1.67
C LYS A 155 33.13 -14.47 1.54
N ARG A 156 32.34 -14.89 2.53
CA ARG A 156 31.62 -16.17 2.48
C ARG A 156 30.58 -16.12 1.36
N VAL A 157 30.61 -17.10 0.45
CA VAL A 157 29.64 -17.24 -0.65
C VAL A 157 28.19 -17.26 -0.15
N GLY A 158 27.94 -17.84 1.02
CA GLY A 158 26.63 -17.83 1.67
C GLY A 158 26.11 -16.44 2.05
N GLU A 159 27.00 -15.51 2.44
CA GLU A 159 26.65 -14.12 2.73
C GLU A 159 26.25 -13.38 1.44
N LEU A 160 26.99 -13.60 0.36
CA LEU A 160 26.71 -12.99 -0.95
C LEU A 160 25.37 -13.47 -1.53
N SER A 161 25.08 -14.76 -1.42
CA SER A 161 23.80 -15.34 -1.83
C SER A 161 22.64 -14.80 -0.99
N ASN A 162 22.82 -14.73 0.33
CA ASN A 162 21.81 -14.19 1.23
C ASN A 162 21.52 -12.71 0.94
N ARG A 163 22.56 -11.89 0.73
CA ARG A 163 22.39 -10.49 0.33
C ARG A 163 21.70 -10.36 -1.02
N SER A 164 22.11 -11.15 -2.01
CA SER A 164 21.46 -11.12 -3.32
C SER A 164 20.00 -11.59 -3.28
N SER A 165 19.60 -12.48 -2.38
CA SER A 165 18.22 -12.96 -2.35
C SER A 165 17.35 -12.15 -1.38
N SER A 166 17.81 -11.98 -0.14
CA SER A 166 17.09 -11.30 0.94
C SER A 166 16.95 -9.81 0.67
N ASP A 167 18.06 -9.11 0.36
CA ASP A 167 18.02 -7.65 0.15
C ASP A 167 17.16 -7.31 -1.09
N LEU A 168 17.25 -8.12 -2.15
CA LEU A 168 16.40 -7.95 -3.35
C LEU A 168 14.91 -8.20 -3.05
N SER A 169 14.59 -9.17 -2.20
CA SER A 169 13.20 -9.44 -1.79
C SER A 169 12.65 -8.29 -0.93
N GLN A 170 13.46 -7.74 -0.02
CA GLN A 170 13.06 -6.57 0.76
C GLN A 170 12.79 -5.36 -0.13
N ILE A 171 13.57 -5.16 -1.19
CA ILE A 171 13.31 -4.11 -2.18
C ILE A 171 12.00 -4.39 -2.94
N GLN A 172 11.72 -5.64 -3.29
CA GLN A 172 10.44 -6.04 -3.90
C GLN A 172 9.26 -5.62 -3.04
N ASP A 173 9.31 -5.94 -1.74
CA ASP A 173 8.25 -5.65 -0.78
C ASP A 173 8.11 -4.14 -0.56
N ALA A 174 9.24 -3.42 -0.50
CA ALA A 174 9.23 -1.97 -0.40
C ALA A 174 8.52 -1.31 -1.59
N VAL A 175 8.74 -1.81 -2.81
CA VAL A 175 8.14 -1.27 -4.04
C VAL A 175 6.69 -1.73 -4.24
N SER A 176 6.40 -3.00 -3.95
CA SER A 176 5.10 -3.61 -4.25
C SER A 176 4.06 -3.35 -3.16
N PHE A 177 4.49 -3.21 -1.91
CA PHE A 177 3.60 -3.08 -0.76
C PHE A 177 3.79 -1.76 -0.03
N THR A 178 5.00 -1.47 0.45
CA THR A 178 5.23 -0.27 1.29
C THR A 178 4.94 1.02 0.52
N LEU A 179 5.42 1.13 -0.72
CA LEU A 179 5.13 2.26 -1.59
C LEU A 179 3.63 2.36 -1.91
N ALA A 180 2.96 1.21 -2.11
CA ALA A 180 1.52 1.16 -2.36
C ALA A 180 0.71 1.72 -1.19
N GLU A 181 1.05 1.31 0.03
CA GLU A 181 0.40 1.74 1.26
C GLU A 181 0.68 3.21 1.54
N PHE A 182 1.93 3.65 1.37
CA PHE A 182 2.28 5.06 1.50
C PHE A 182 1.47 5.93 0.55
N LEU A 183 1.41 5.56 -0.74
CA LEU A 183 0.61 6.27 -1.73
C LEU A 183 -0.87 6.25 -1.35
N ARG A 184 -1.42 5.09 -0.95
CA ARG A 184 -2.80 4.96 -0.52
C ARG A 184 -3.14 5.89 0.65
N GLY A 185 -2.27 5.96 1.66
CA GLY A 185 -2.46 6.79 2.84
C GLY A 185 -2.42 8.30 2.56
N ILE A 186 -1.84 8.73 1.43
CA ILE A 186 -1.92 10.12 0.99
C ILE A 186 -3.29 10.42 0.34
N PHE A 187 -3.89 9.44 -0.33
CA PHE A 187 -5.16 9.61 -1.05
C PHE A 187 -6.42 9.36 -0.22
N THR A 188 -6.31 8.62 0.89
CA THR A 188 -7.42 8.28 1.79
C THR A 188 -7.36 9.15 3.04
#